data_AF-A0A9N7G8C1-F1
#
_entry.id   AF-A0A9N7G8C1-F1
#
_cell.length_a   1.000
_cell.length_b   1.000
_cell.length_c   1.000
_cell.angle_alpha   90.00
_cell.angle_beta   90.00
_cell.angle_gamma   90.00
#
_symmetry.space_group_name_H-M   'P 1'
#
loop_
_entity.id
_entity.type
_entity.pdbx_description
1 polymer ?
#
loop_
_entity_poly.entity_id
_entity_poly.type
_entity_poly.pdbx_seq_one_letter_code
_entity_poly.pdbx_strand_id
1 'polypeptide(L)'
;MGNLVNIYDGIHHTPHYKNKGIMFLSVEDIETLNSNKFISEWEFKKYYKNYPTKNDILMTRIGDIGSTNIVRDNSFKAYYVSLALLKIRKQILNV
;
A
#
# COMPACT_ATOMS: atom_id res chain seq x y z
N MET A 1 0.92 -4.61 18.93
CA MET A 1 0.25 -3.97 17.77
C MET A 1 -1.15 -4.49 17.43
N GLY A 2 -1.47 -5.80 17.59
CA GLY A 2 -2.69 -6.41 17.03
C GLY A 2 -4.06 -5.90 17.50
N ASN A 3 -4.13 -5.07 18.55
CA ASN A 3 -5.39 -4.50 19.04
C ASN A 3 -5.74 -3.14 18.38
N LEU A 4 -4.79 -2.47 17.74
CA LEU A 4 -4.93 -1.10 17.21
C LEU A 4 -4.92 -1.03 15.67
N VAL A 5 -4.19 -1.92 15.02
CA VAL A 5 -3.86 -1.83 13.60
C VAL A 5 -4.04 -3.20 12.94
N ASN A 6 -4.70 -3.21 11.78
CA ASN A 6 -4.68 -4.35 10.88
C ASN A 6 -3.48 -4.23 9.93
N ILE A 7 -2.72 -5.30 9.77
CA ILE A 7 -1.53 -5.34 8.91
C ILE A 7 -1.80 -6.26 7.74
N TYR A 8 -1.53 -5.79 6.53
CA TYR A 8 -1.69 -6.54 5.27
C TYR A 8 -0.41 -6.47 4.45
N ASP A 9 -0.15 -7.51 3.67
CA ASP A 9 0.96 -7.58 2.74
C ASP A 9 0.50 -7.31 1.30
N GLY A 10 1.46 -6.88 0.46
CA GLY A 10 1.25 -6.72 -0.96
C GLY A 10 1.35 -8.04 -1.73
N ILE A 11 1.29 -7.98 -3.06
CA ILE A 11 1.39 -9.18 -3.90
C ILE A 11 2.82 -9.73 -3.94
N HIS A 12 2.94 -11.06 -3.99
CA HIS A 12 4.23 -11.80 -4.02
C HIS A 12 4.73 -12.10 -5.45
N HIS A 13 4.12 -11.50 -6.46
CA HIS A 13 4.54 -11.65 -7.86
C HIS A 13 4.62 -10.28 -8.52
N THR A 14 5.55 -10.12 -9.45
CA THR A 14 5.63 -8.92 -10.28
C THR A 14 4.40 -8.85 -11.20
N PRO A 15 3.61 -7.78 -11.16
CA PRO A 15 2.43 -7.66 -12.00
C PRO A 15 2.80 -7.31 -13.44
N HIS A 16 1.83 -7.40 -14.35
CA HIS A 16 2.04 -6.97 -15.73
C HIS A 16 1.93 -5.45 -15.84
N TYR A 17 3.08 -4.76 -15.84
CA TYR A 17 3.10 -3.31 -15.90
C TYR A 17 2.42 -2.73 -17.15
N LYS A 18 1.75 -1.60 -16.94
CA LYS A 18 1.05 -0.82 -17.96
C LYS A 18 1.58 0.61 -17.95
N ASN A 19 1.37 1.32 -19.06
CA ASN A 19 1.72 2.74 -19.17
C ASN A 19 0.78 3.65 -18.37
N LYS A 20 -0.40 3.15 -17.99
CA LYS A 20 -1.43 3.85 -17.21
C LYS A 20 -2.29 2.86 -16.45
N GLY A 21 -2.93 3.31 -15.38
CA GLY A 21 -3.83 2.51 -14.57
C GLY A 21 -3.70 2.85 -13.09
N ILE A 22 -3.76 1.83 -12.23
CA ILE A 22 -3.57 2.00 -10.79
C ILE A 22 -2.07 2.02 -10.49
N MET A 23 -1.61 3.06 -9.80
CA MET A 23 -0.21 3.21 -9.41
C MET A 23 0.23 2.03 -8.54
N PHE A 24 1.43 1.51 -8.80
CA PHE A 24 2.00 0.37 -8.13
C PHE A 24 3.25 0.78 -7.35
N LEU A 25 3.15 0.73 -6.02
CA LEU A 25 4.21 1.12 -5.10
C LEU A 25 5.08 -0.06 -4.67
N SER A 26 6.35 0.23 -4.43
CA SER A 26 7.35 -0.68 -3.91
C SER A 26 8.22 0.04 -2.87
N VAL A 27 9.24 -0.67 -2.37
CA VAL A 27 10.24 -0.10 -1.46
C VAL A 27 10.91 1.18 -2.01
N GLU A 28 11.06 1.27 -3.34
CA GLU A 28 11.67 2.43 -4.03
C GLU A 28 10.81 3.71 -3.89
N ASP A 29 9.52 3.56 -3.63
CA ASP A 29 8.55 4.65 -3.71
C ASP A 29 8.12 5.16 -2.32
N ILE A 30 8.65 4.59 -1.22
CA ILE A 30 8.13 4.85 0.13
C ILE A 30 8.21 6.33 0.52
N GLU A 31 9.28 7.04 0.14
CA GLU A 31 9.51 8.43 0.54
C GLU A 31 8.46 9.39 -0.01
N THR A 32 7.93 9.11 -1.20
CA THR A 32 7.01 10.02 -1.91
C THR A 32 5.62 9.44 -2.13
N LEU A 33 5.46 8.12 -2.00
CA LEU A 33 4.29 7.36 -2.43
C LEU A 33 3.88 7.63 -3.88
N ASN A 34 4.88 7.88 -4.73
CA ASN A 34 4.72 8.14 -6.16
C ASN A 34 5.59 7.20 -6.97
N SER A 35 5.01 6.60 -8.01
CA SER A 35 5.68 5.61 -8.87
C SER A 35 5.26 5.82 -10.32
N ASN A 36 6.16 5.47 -11.25
CA ASN A 36 5.88 5.41 -12.68
C ASN A 36 5.45 4.00 -13.14
N LYS A 37 5.25 3.06 -12.20
CA LYS A 37 4.77 1.70 -12.48
C LYS A 37 3.27 1.65 -12.25
N PHE A 38 2.52 1.06 -13.18
CA PHE A 38 1.07 0.93 -13.09
C PHE A 38 0.61 -0.48 -13.39
N ILE A 39 -0.53 -0.87 -12.81
CA ILE A 39 -1.24 -2.12 -13.12
C ILE A 39 -2.64 -1.82 -13.64
N SER A 40 -3.26 -2.80 -14.30
CA SER A 40 -4.64 -2.66 -14.75
C SER A 40 -5.63 -2.59 -13.58
N GLU A 41 -6.76 -1.90 -13.77
CA GLU A 41 -7.85 -1.93 -12.78
C GLU A 41 -8.37 -3.33 -12.50
N TRP A 42 -8.35 -4.21 -13.50
CA TRP A 42 -8.77 -5.59 -13.36
C TRP A 42 -7.83 -6.37 -12.41
N GLU A 43 -6.52 -6.25 -12.58
CA GLU A 43 -5.55 -6.85 -11.65
C GLU A 43 -5.70 -6.26 -10.24
N PHE A 44 -5.90 -4.95 -10.15
CA PHE A 44 -6.12 -4.31 -8.85
C PHE A 44 -7.33 -4.91 -8.13
N LYS A 45 -8.49 -4.96 -8.80
CA LYS A 45 -9.73 -5.56 -8.26
C LYS A 45 -9.57 -7.05 -7.91
N LYS A 46 -8.78 -7.79 -8.69
CA LYS A 46 -8.52 -9.22 -8.47
C LYS A 46 -7.66 -9.48 -7.24
N TYR A 47 -6.59 -8.73 -7.03
CA TYR A 47 -5.58 -9.03 -6.02
C TYR A 47 -5.70 -8.20 -4.74
N TYR A 48 -6.24 -6.98 -4.81
CA TYR A 48 -6.23 -6.06 -3.68
C TYR A 48 -7.59 -5.96 -3.00
N LYS A 49 -7.88 -6.93 -2.13
CA LYS A 49 -9.01 -6.83 -1.19
C LYS A 49 -8.78 -5.75 -0.13
N ASN A 50 -7.53 -5.58 0.28
CA ASN A 50 -7.08 -4.53 1.19
C ASN A 50 -6.07 -3.66 0.47
N TYR A 51 -6.40 -2.38 0.30
CA TYR A 51 -5.54 -1.39 -0.33
C TYR A 51 -5.43 -0.14 0.56
N PRO A 52 -4.39 0.68 0.37
CA PRO A 52 -4.18 1.86 1.18
C PRO A 52 -5.27 2.91 0.93
N THR A 53 -5.74 3.53 2.00
CA THR A 53 -6.72 4.62 2.00
C THR A 53 -6.16 5.80 2.79
N LYS A 54 -6.76 6.98 2.66
CA LYS A 54 -6.31 8.18 3.37
C LYS A 54 -6.13 7.90 4.88
N ASN A 55 -4.99 8.36 5.42
CA ASN A 55 -4.51 8.18 6.79
C ASN A 55 -4.01 6.77 7.16
N ASP A 56 -3.97 5.82 6.22
CA ASP A 56 -3.21 4.59 6.44
C ASP A 56 -1.71 4.81 6.28
N ILE A 57 -0.93 3.88 6.83
CA ILE A 57 0.53 3.88 6.75
C ILE A 57 0.98 2.75 5.84
N LEU A 58 1.89 3.06 4.93
CA LEU A 58 2.73 2.05 4.26
C LEU A 58 4.09 2.00 4.96
N MET A 59 4.63 0.79 5.13
CA MET A 59 5.91 0.56 5.78
C MET A 59 6.77 -0.41 4.97
N THR A 60 8.07 -0.15 4.82
CA THR A 60 9.00 -1.08 4.17
C THR A 60 9.25 -2.30 5.04
N ARG A 61 9.22 -3.49 4.44
CA ARG A 61 9.39 -4.77 5.14
C ARG A 61 10.38 -5.74 4.48
N ILE A 62 10.88 -5.41 3.28
CA ILE A 62 11.90 -6.16 2.53
C ILE A 62 12.79 -5.14 1.82
N GLY A 63 14.11 -5.35 1.86
CA GLY A 63 15.10 -4.38 1.37
C GLY A 63 15.43 -3.40 2.49
N ASP A 64 15.01 -2.15 2.32
CA ASP A 64 14.88 -1.23 3.45
C ASP A 64 13.78 -1.72 4.41
N ILE A 65 13.96 -1.52 5.72
CA ILE A 65 13.07 -2.05 6.75
C ILE A 65 12.70 -0.95 7.74
N GLY A 66 11.40 -0.69 7.85
CA GLY A 66 10.83 0.20 8.87
C GLY A 66 10.60 1.64 8.43
N SER A 67 11.01 2.04 7.22
CA SER A 67 10.62 3.35 6.68
C SER A 67 9.13 3.40 6.44
N THR A 68 8.49 4.49 6.87
CA THR A 68 7.03 4.65 6.81
C THR A 68 6.62 5.91 6.10
N ASN A 69 5.47 5.87 5.42
CA ASN A 69 4.82 7.07 4.91
C ASN A 69 3.29 6.96 5.01
N ILE A 70 2.64 8.13 5.15
CA ILE A 70 1.19 8.25 5.34
C ILE A 70 0.54 8.53 3.99
N VAL A 71 -0.51 7.78 3.67
CA VAL A 71 -1.33 8.02 2.49
C VAL A 71 -2.17 9.27 2.72
N ARG A 72 -1.90 10.36 1.98
CA ARG A 72 -2.55 11.67 2.19
C ARG A 72 -3.79 11.93 1.32
N ASP A 73 -4.00 11.11 0.30
CA ASP A 73 -5.08 11.27 -0.68
C ASP A 73 -5.97 10.02 -0.79
N ASN A 74 -7.02 10.10 -1.61
CA ASN A 74 -8.01 9.03 -1.80
C ASN A 74 -7.80 8.21 -3.08
N SER A 75 -6.70 8.39 -3.81
CA SER A 75 -6.41 7.63 -5.02
C SER A 75 -6.09 6.17 -4.67
N PHE A 76 -6.52 5.26 -5.54
CA PHE A 76 -6.19 3.85 -5.42
C PHE A 76 -4.71 3.61 -5.67
N LYS A 77 -4.09 2.83 -4.79
CA LYS A 77 -2.68 2.44 -4.88
C LYS A 77 -2.55 0.95 -4.68
N ALA A 78 -1.90 0.28 -5.63
CA ALA A 78 -1.42 -1.08 -5.51
C ALA A 78 -0.04 -1.08 -4.85
N TYR A 79 0.37 -2.18 -4.23
CA TYR A 79 1.65 -2.25 -3.53
C TYR A 79 2.24 -3.66 -3.54
N TYR A 80 3.57 -3.72 -3.68
CA TYR A 80 4.32 -4.97 -3.70
C TYR A 80 4.50 -5.56 -2.30
N VAL A 81 4.85 -6.85 -2.22
CA VAL A 81 5.17 -7.54 -0.95
C VAL A 81 6.27 -6.86 -0.13
N SER A 82 7.12 -6.03 -0.75
CA SER A 82 8.13 -5.25 -0.04
C SER A 82 7.56 -4.17 0.88
N LEU A 83 6.25 -3.88 0.79
CA LEU A 83 5.54 -2.98 1.69
C LEU A 83 4.50 -3.72 2.54
N ALA A 84 4.32 -3.26 3.78
CA ALA A 84 3.20 -3.59 4.65
C ALA A 84 2.21 -2.42 4.68
N LEU A 85 0.91 -2.72 4.58
CA LEU A 85 -0.17 -1.78 4.81
C LEU A 85 -0.66 -1.88 6.25
N LEU A 86 -0.58 -0.78 6.99
CA LEU A 86 -1.05 -0.63 8.36
C LEU A 86 -2.35 0.21 8.34
N LYS A 87 -3.49 -0.45 8.54
CA LYS A 87 -4.81 0.21 8.63
C LYS A 87 -5.23 0.39 10.09
N ILE A 88 -5.44 1.61 10.51
CA ILE A 88 -5.85 1.94 11.90
C ILE A 88 -7.30 1.50 12.12
N ARG A 89 -7.55 0.80 13.23
CA ARG A 89 -8.91 0.43 13.65
C ARG A 89 -9.63 1.66 14.20
N LYS A 90 -10.76 2.03 13.61
CA LYS A 90 -11.56 3.21 14.01
C LYS A 90 -12.14 3.14 15.42
N GLN A 91 -12.17 1.97 16.08
CA GLN A 91 -12.77 1.80 17.41
C GLN A 91 -12.06 2.53 18.56
N ILE A 92 -10.91 3.18 18.33
CA ILE A 92 -10.09 3.80 19.39
C ILE A 92 -10.05 5.34 19.30
N LEU A 93 -10.69 5.96 18.31
CA LEU A 93 -10.83 7.42 18.20
C LEU A 93 -12.12 7.91 18.88
N ASN A 94 -12.28 7.59 20.16
CA ASN A 94 -13.15 8.34 21.07
C ASN A 94 -12.23 9.14 21.98
N VAL A 95 -11.84 10.34 21.53
CA VAL A 95 -11.21 11.37 22.37
C VAL A 95 -12.06 12.62 22.26
#